data_AF-A0A120KM29-F1
#
_entry.id   AF-A0A120KM29-F1
#
_cell.length_a   1.000
_cell.length_b   1.000
_cell.length_c   1.000
_cell.angle_alpha   90.00
_cell.angle_beta   90.00
_cell.angle_gamma   90.00
#
_symmetry.space_group_name_H-M   'P 1'
#
loop_
_entity.id
_entity.type
_entity.pdbx_description
1 polymer ?
#
loop_
_entity_poly.entity_id
_entity_poly.type
_entity_poly.pdbx_seq_one_letter_code
_entity_poly.pdbx_strand_id
1 'polypeptide(L)'
;MNMHIHLPANWWLTYLGKPWAADPNPPASYNCGELVRAVHRDLCGIDSPAIPVTDAGSRLQCVRAMRPELFGLEALPAGAAPRALDVAFLGRRTYLAHCGLAVETGEGLRVLHCPEAACGVALDSLMELRVAGFPSVRWFRHRNMDEVLRSRGWAHD
;
A
#
# COMPACT_ATOMS: atom_id res chain seq x y z
N MET A 1 7.00 -20.82 -10.59
CA MET A 1 5.84 -21.32 -9.83
C MET A 1 5.10 -20.11 -9.32
N ASN A 2 3.79 -20.01 -9.58
CA ASN A 2 2.99 -18.89 -9.09
C ASN A 2 2.52 -19.22 -7.68
N MET A 3 3.05 -18.51 -6.69
CA MET A 3 2.66 -18.66 -5.29
C MET A 3 1.23 -18.14 -5.10
N HIS A 4 0.33 -19.03 -4.69
CA HIS A 4 -1.06 -18.70 -4.38
C HIS A 4 -1.16 -18.19 -2.94
N ILE A 5 -1.84 -17.05 -2.74
CA ILE A 5 -2.03 -16.45 -1.41
C ILE A 5 -3.50 -16.53 -0.99
N HIS A 6 -3.74 -17.01 0.23
CA HIS A 6 -5.04 -17.00 0.89
C HIS A 6 -5.00 -16.11 2.13
N LEU A 7 -5.50 -14.89 2.00
CA LEU A 7 -5.67 -13.94 3.10
C LEU A 7 -7.06 -14.09 3.76
N PRO A 8 -7.26 -13.57 4.98
CA PRO A 8 -8.60 -13.45 5.55
C PRO A 8 -9.56 -12.76 4.58
N ALA A 9 -10.75 -13.33 4.41
CA ALA A 9 -11.74 -12.80 3.48
C ALA A 9 -12.08 -11.33 3.79
N ASN A 10 -12.07 -10.48 2.77
CA ASN A 10 -12.43 -9.06 2.86
C ASN A 10 -11.65 -8.26 3.92
N TRP A 11 -10.41 -8.64 4.26
CA TRP A 11 -9.58 -7.96 5.25
C TRP A 11 -9.48 -6.43 5.07
N TRP A 12 -9.59 -5.94 3.83
CA TRP A 12 -9.50 -4.53 3.48
C TRP A 12 -10.71 -3.70 3.96
N LEU A 13 -11.86 -4.33 4.21
CA LEU A 13 -13.05 -3.66 4.78
C LEU A 13 -12.78 -3.09 6.18
N THR A 14 -11.83 -3.67 6.92
CA THR A 14 -11.41 -3.15 8.23
C THR A 14 -10.85 -1.73 8.13
N TYR A 15 -10.34 -1.31 6.98
CA TYR A 15 -9.68 -0.02 6.79
C TYR A 15 -10.54 0.99 6.03
N LEU A 16 -11.42 0.50 5.14
CA LEU A 16 -12.17 1.34 4.21
C LEU A 16 -12.97 2.44 4.92
N GLY A 17 -12.93 3.65 4.36
CA GLY A 17 -13.67 4.82 4.86
C GLY A 17 -13.07 5.47 6.10
N LYS A 18 -12.00 4.93 6.69
CA LYS A 18 -11.33 5.59 7.82
C LYS A 18 -10.72 6.92 7.37
N PRO A 19 -10.90 8.00 8.16
CA PRO A 19 -10.54 9.34 7.74
C PRO A 19 -9.05 9.50 7.46
N TRP A 20 -8.75 10.39 6.53
CA TRP A 20 -7.39 10.88 6.34
C TRP A 20 -7.02 11.86 7.46
N ALA A 21 -5.78 11.79 7.94
CA ALA A 21 -5.20 12.78 8.84
C ALA A 21 -3.71 12.98 8.54
N ALA A 22 -3.25 14.23 8.56
CA ALA A 22 -1.84 14.55 8.39
C ALA A 22 -0.97 13.91 9.49
N ASP A 23 -1.48 13.95 10.74
CA ASP A 23 -0.98 13.21 11.89
C ASP A 23 -1.93 12.03 12.19
N PRO A 24 -1.64 10.82 11.66
CA PRO A 24 -2.55 9.69 11.75
C PRO A 24 -2.57 9.09 13.17
N ASN A 25 -3.74 8.64 13.61
CA ASN A 25 -3.94 7.92 14.87
C ASN A 25 -4.59 6.55 14.60
N PRO A 26 -3.83 5.53 14.20
CA PRO A 26 -4.36 4.20 13.95
C PRO A 26 -5.04 3.60 15.20
N PRO A 27 -6.21 2.92 15.06
CA PRO A 27 -6.93 2.64 13.81
C PRO A 27 -8.00 3.70 13.48
N ALA A 28 -8.02 4.86 14.14
CA ALA A 28 -9.04 5.88 13.94
C ALA A 28 -8.83 6.71 12.68
N SER A 29 -7.59 6.99 12.27
CA SER A 29 -7.26 7.73 11.06
C SER A 29 -5.92 7.28 10.46
N TYR A 30 -5.73 7.57 9.18
CA TYR A 30 -4.51 7.21 8.44
C TYR A 30 -4.03 8.33 7.53
N ASN A 31 -2.77 8.24 7.11
CA ASN A 31 -2.31 8.80 5.86
C ASN A 31 -1.86 7.64 4.95
N CYS A 32 -1.42 7.93 3.72
CA CYS A 32 -1.05 6.87 2.78
C CYS A 32 0.06 5.93 3.31
N GLY A 33 1.10 6.49 3.94
CA GLY A 33 2.21 5.73 4.49
C GLY A 33 1.81 4.88 5.70
N GLU A 34 1.10 5.49 6.65
CA GLU A 34 0.67 4.78 7.86
C GLU A 34 -0.36 3.69 7.56
N LEU A 35 -1.21 3.86 6.53
CA LEU A 35 -2.10 2.79 6.08
C LEU A 35 -1.30 1.55 5.63
N VAL A 36 -0.25 1.72 4.83
CA VAL A 36 0.61 0.60 4.40
C VAL A 36 1.24 -0.09 5.61
N ARG A 37 1.78 0.70 6.55
CA ARG A 37 2.38 0.17 7.79
C ARG A 37 1.38 -0.58 8.65
N ALA A 38 0.19 -0.01 8.86
CA ALA A 38 -0.86 -0.63 9.66
C ALA A 38 -1.31 -1.97 9.05
N VAL A 39 -1.54 -2.01 7.74
CA VAL A 39 -1.94 -3.26 7.06
C VAL A 39 -0.86 -4.35 7.17
N HIS A 40 0.41 -4.00 6.93
CA HIS A 40 1.53 -4.94 7.08
C HIS A 40 1.72 -5.38 8.55
N ARG A 41 1.54 -4.48 9.52
CA ARG A 41 1.62 -4.81 10.95
C ARG A 41 0.48 -5.74 11.38
N ASP A 42 -0.75 -5.39 11.06
CA ASP A 42 -1.95 -6.08 11.56
C ASP A 42 -2.09 -7.47 10.92
N LEU A 43 -1.82 -7.59 9.62
CA LEU A 43 -1.96 -8.88 8.92
C LEU A 43 -0.71 -9.74 9.01
N CYS A 44 0.47 -9.13 8.95
CA CYS A 44 1.74 -9.85 8.78
C CYS A 44 2.66 -9.74 10.01
N GLY A 45 2.39 -8.86 10.97
CA GLY A 45 3.33 -8.58 12.07
C GLY A 45 4.60 -7.87 11.60
N ILE A 46 4.60 -7.30 10.39
CA ILE A 46 5.73 -6.56 9.82
C ILE A 46 5.60 -5.10 10.27
N ASP A 47 6.48 -4.67 11.18
CA ASP A 47 6.54 -3.27 11.63
C ASP A 47 7.62 -2.50 10.86
N SER A 48 7.24 -1.95 9.71
CA SER A 48 8.12 -1.09 8.92
C SER A 48 8.33 0.27 9.60
N PRO A 49 9.47 0.96 9.39
CA PRO A 49 9.69 2.32 9.86
C PRO A 49 8.61 3.31 9.38
N ALA A 50 8.37 4.37 10.16
CA ALA A 50 7.49 5.47 9.75
C ALA A 50 8.06 6.19 8.51
N ILE A 51 7.19 6.59 7.58
CA ILE A 51 7.63 7.49 6.50
C ILE A 51 7.98 8.84 7.16
N PRO A 52 9.24 9.31 7.04
CA PRO A 52 9.71 10.49 7.78
C PRO A 52 9.21 11.77 7.12
N VAL A 53 7.91 12.02 7.20
CA VAL A 53 7.26 13.23 6.72
C VAL A 53 6.86 14.04 7.93
N THR A 54 7.52 15.18 8.14
CA THR A 54 7.18 16.11 9.23
C THR A 54 5.88 16.87 8.98
N ASP A 55 5.49 17.03 7.71
CA ASP A 55 4.20 17.60 7.31
C ASP A 55 3.65 16.85 6.09
N ALA A 56 2.60 16.03 6.31
CA ALA A 56 1.99 15.22 5.26
C ALA A 56 1.17 16.04 4.24
N GLY A 57 0.84 17.30 4.55
CA GLY A 57 0.32 18.26 3.57
C GLY A 57 1.40 18.83 2.66
N SER A 58 2.67 18.76 3.07
CA SER A 58 3.81 19.17 2.25
C SER A 58 4.14 18.13 1.19
N ARG A 59 3.57 18.32 0.00
CA ARG A 59 3.82 17.48 -1.18
C ARG A 59 5.31 17.26 -1.46
N LEU A 60 6.16 18.28 -1.29
CA LEU A 60 7.60 18.16 -1.52
C LEU A 60 8.28 17.22 -0.50
N GLN A 61 7.89 17.29 0.77
CA GLN A 61 8.41 16.39 1.79
C GLN A 61 7.94 14.96 1.55
N CYS A 62 6.65 14.78 1.23
CA CYS A 62 6.09 13.47 0.86
C CYS A 62 6.90 12.85 -0.28
N VAL A 63 7.13 13.59 -1.37
CA VAL A 63 7.92 13.11 -2.51
C VAL A 63 9.33 12.67 -2.11
N ARG A 64 10.01 13.46 -1.27
CA ARG A 64 11.38 13.14 -0.81
C ARG A 64 11.42 11.92 0.12
N ALA A 65 10.38 11.71 0.90
CA ALA A 65 10.27 10.61 1.85
C ALA A 65 9.78 9.30 1.21
N MET A 66 9.22 9.35 -0.01
CA MET A 66 8.76 8.18 -0.78
C MET A 66 9.94 7.37 -1.35
N ARG A 67 10.67 6.73 -0.44
CA ARG A 67 11.85 5.90 -0.67
C ARG A 67 11.56 4.46 -0.22
N PRO A 68 10.99 3.60 -1.10
CA PRO A 68 10.53 2.26 -0.76
C PRO A 68 11.55 1.43 0.04
N GLU A 69 12.84 1.56 -0.30
CA GLU A 69 13.93 0.83 0.32
C GLU A 69 14.08 1.08 1.83
N LEU A 70 13.71 2.28 2.31
CA LEU A 70 13.75 2.63 3.74
C LEU A 70 12.67 1.89 4.54
N PHE A 71 11.65 1.35 3.87
CA PHE A 71 10.53 0.63 4.47
C PHE A 71 10.65 -0.89 4.34
N GLY A 72 11.80 -1.36 3.86
CA GLY A 72 12.02 -2.78 3.58
C GLY A 72 11.32 -3.29 2.33
N LEU A 73 10.94 -2.39 1.42
CA LEU A 73 10.26 -2.71 0.18
C LEU A 73 11.27 -2.82 -0.97
N GLU A 74 11.15 -3.90 -1.73
CA GLU A 74 11.99 -4.20 -2.89
C GLU A 74 11.14 -4.17 -4.15
N ALA A 75 11.68 -3.59 -5.23
CA ALA A 75 10.93 -3.48 -6.48
C ALA A 75 10.61 -4.88 -7.02
N LEU A 76 9.39 -5.07 -7.51
CA LEU A 76 9.07 -6.31 -8.22
C LEU A 76 9.91 -6.43 -9.50
N PRO A 77 10.32 -7.67 -9.87
CA PRO A 77 10.98 -7.90 -11.15
C PRO A 77 10.14 -7.39 -12.33
N ALA A 78 10.81 -6.94 -13.39
CA ALA A 78 10.12 -6.50 -14.60
C ALA A 78 9.22 -7.63 -15.14
N GLY A 79 7.95 -7.30 -15.41
CA GLY A 79 6.95 -8.26 -15.90
C GLY A 79 6.28 -9.13 -14.82
N ALA A 80 6.70 -9.05 -13.56
CA ALA A 80 5.98 -9.71 -12.48
C ALA A 80 4.62 -9.01 -12.22
N ALA A 81 3.55 -9.79 -12.16
CA ALA A 81 2.26 -9.30 -11.74
C ALA A 81 2.26 -9.02 -10.22
N PRO A 82 1.71 -7.89 -9.76
CA PRO A 82 1.52 -7.65 -8.34
C PRO A 82 0.46 -8.62 -7.78
N ARG A 83 0.58 -8.92 -6.50
CA ARG A 83 -0.39 -9.72 -5.75
C ARG A 83 -0.80 -9.01 -4.47
N ALA A 84 -1.81 -9.51 -3.78
CA ALA A 84 -2.27 -8.93 -2.52
C ALA A 84 -1.10 -8.62 -1.54
N LEU A 85 -1.19 -7.46 -0.88
CA LEU A 85 -0.19 -6.89 0.05
C LEU A 85 1.10 -6.32 -0.58
N ASP A 86 1.30 -6.46 -1.90
CA ASP A 86 2.33 -5.68 -2.60
C ASP A 86 1.99 -4.18 -2.52
N VAL A 87 3.01 -3.35 -2.38
CA VAL A 87 2.87 -1.90 -2.20
C VAL A 87 2.94 -1.22 -3.56
N ALA A 88 1.89 -0.48 -3.89
CA ALA A 88 1.84 0.42 -5.03
C ALA A 88 2.44 1.76 -4.64
N PHE A 89 3.52 2.18 -5.31
CA PHE A 89 3.93 3.58 -5.31
C PHE A 89 3.41 4.25 -6.58
N LEU A 90 2.53 5.22 -6.38
CA LEU A 90 1.85 5.94 -7.43
C LEU A 90 2.66 7.18 -7.81
N GLY A 91 3.08 7.21 -9.07
CA GLY A 91 3.90 8.27 -9.61
C GLY A 91 3.08 9.27 -10.41
N ARG A 92 3.48 10.53 -10.31
CA ARG A 92 3.26 11.54 -11.35
C ARG A 92 4.49 11.60 -12.25
N ARG A 93 4.39 12.33 -13.36
CA ARG A 93 5.37 12.35 -14.46
C ARG A 93 6.85 12.27 -14.04
N THR A 94 7.26 12.98 -12.99
CA THR A 94 8.67 13.06 -12.56
C THR A 94 8.95 12.51 -11.15
N TYR A 95 7.94 12.05 -10.40
CA TYR A 95 8.15 11.67 -8.99
C TYR A 95 7.06 10.75 -8.41
N LEU A 96 7.40 10.00 -7.36
CA LEU A 96 6.43 9.27 -6.53
C LEU A 96 5.72 10.23 -5.60
N ALA A 97 4.40 10.14 -5.53
CA ALA A 97 3.57 11.11 -4.83
C ALA A 97 2.64 10.47 -3.79
N HIS A 98 2.34 9.18 -3.92
CA HIS A 98 1.37 8.48 -3.09
C HIS A 98 1.70 7.00 -3.01
N CYS A 99 1.16 6.31 -2.01
CA CYS A 99 1.28 4.86 -1.92
C CYS A 99 -0.01 4.19 -1.41
N GLY A 100 -0.10 2.88 -1.63
CA GLY A 100 -1.20 2.02 -1.20
C GLY A 100 -0.82 0.55 -1.34
N LEU A 101 -1.76 -0.37 -1.11
CA LEU A 101 -1.52 -1.81 -1.22
C LEU A 101 -2.42 -2.45 -2.28
N ALA A 102 -1.88 -3.42 -2.99
CA ALA A 102 -2.62 -4.34 -3.83
C ALA A 102 -3.66 -5.11 -3.02
N VAL A 103 -4.88 -5.13 -3.52
CA VAL A 103 -5.99 -5.95 -3.05
C VAL A 103 -6.54 -6.73 -4.23
N GLU A 104 -6.59 -8.04 -4.09
CA GLU A 104 -7.31 -8.89 -5.06
C GLU A 104 -8.79 -8.96 -4.65
N THR A 105 -9.67 -8.56 -5.56
CA THR A 105 -11.11 -8.68 -5.41
C THR A 105 -11.68 -9.59 -6.50
N GLY A 106 -12.96 -9.95 -6.40
CA GLY A 106 -13.66 -10.68 -7.47
C GLY A 106 -13.70 -9.90 -8.80
N GLU A 107 -13.46 -8.60 -8.78
CA GLU A 107 -13.41 -7.72 -9.96
C GLU A 107 -11.97 -7.41 -10.42
N GLY A 108 -10.98 -8.14 -9.88
CA GLY A 108 -9.57 -7.99 -10.20
C GLY A 108 -8.78 -7.15 -9.20
N LEU A 109 -7.59 -6.74 -9.61
CA LEU A 109 -6.68 -5.97 -8.76
C LEU A 109 -7.22 -4.55 -8.49
N ARG A 110 -7.17 -4.14 -7.23
CA ARG A 110 -7.46 -2.79 -6.74
C ARG A 110 -6.32 -2.32 -5.84
N VAL A 111 -6.31 -1.03 -5.54
CA VAL A 111 -5.33 -0.42 -4.63
C VAL A 111 -6.07 0.19 -3.46
N LEU A 112 -5.82 -0.33 -2.26
CA LEU A 112 -6.25 0.27 -1.01
C LEU A 112 -5.27 1.39 -0.65
N HIS A 113 -5.74 2.63 -0.55
CA HIS A 113 -4.90 3.78 -0.29
C HIS A 113 -5.67 4.84 0.52
N CYS A 114 -4.96 5.77 1.15
CA CYS A 114 -5.56 6.85 1.93
C CYS A 114 -5.27 8.21 1.28
N PRO A 115 -6.08 8.66 0.30
CA PRO A 115 -5.96 9.99 -0.29
C PRO A 115 -6.28 11.10 0.72
N GLU A 116 -5.71 12.28 0.52
CA GLU A 116 -6.13 13.51 1.21
C GLU A 116 -7.49 13.97 0.64
N ALA A 117 -8.54 13.25 1.00
CA ALA A 117 -9.90 13.46 0.54
C ALA A 117 -10.90 13.13 1.65
N ALA A 118 -12.10 13.70 1.56
CA ALA A 118 -13.16 13.54 2.57
C ALA A 118 -13.62 12.08 2.75
N CYS A 119 -13.45 11.23 1.74
CA CYS A 119 -13.79 9.81 1.81
C CYS A 119 -12.82 8.98 2.68
N GLY A 120 -11.64 9.50 3.00
CA GLY A 120 -10.62 8.76 3.73
C GLY A 120 -10.05 7.59 2.92
N VAL A 121 -9.79 6.45 3.57
CA VAL A 121 -9.28 5.23 2.92
C VAL A 121 -10.24 4.76 1.83
N ALA A 122 -9.72 4.67 0.61
CA ALA A 122 -10.45 4.29 -0.60
C ALA A 122 -9.85 3.02 -1.23
N LEU A 123 -10.63 2.39 -2.09
CA LEU A 123 -10.25 1.21 -2.86
C LEU A 123 -10.49 1.48 -4.35
N ASP A 124 -9.44 1.88 -5.05
CA ASP A 124 -9.54 2.34 -6.43
C ASP A 124 -8.89 1.33 -7.40
N SER A 125 -9.44 1.21 -8.60
CA SER A 125 -8.80 0.53 -9.72
C SER A 125 -7.62 1.35 -10.26
N LEU A 126 -6.74 0.69 -11.02
CA LEU A 126 -5.63 1.38 -11.69
C LEU A 126 -6.12 2.43 -12.70
N MET A 127 -7.31 2.23 -13.28
CA MET A 127 -7.90 3.21 -14.20
C MET A 127 -8.37 4.47 -13.45
N GLU A 128 -9.07 4.30 -12.31
CA GLU A 128 -9.50 5.40 -11.46
C GLU A 128 -8.31 6.20 -10.93
N LEU A 129 -7.26 5.52 -10.46
CA LEU A 129 -6.01 6.17 -10.05
C LEU A 129 -5.34 6.96 -11.18
N ARG A 130 -5.36 6.43 -12.41
CA ARG A 130 -4.85 7.12 -13.59
C ARG A 130 -5.66 8.39 -13.87
N VAL A 131 -6.99 8.33 -13.81
CA VAL A 131 -7.89 9.48 -13.96
C VAL A 131 -7.66 10.51 -12.83
N ALA A 132 -7.40 10.05 -11.61
CA ALA A 132 -7.04 10.89 -10.46
C ALA A 132 -5.63 11.54 -10.56
N GLY A 133 -4.92 11.33 -11.66
CA GLY A 133 -3.64 11.99 -11.94
C GLY A 133 -2.41 11.21 -11.50
N PHE A 134 -2.54 9.89 -11.30
CA PHE A 134 -1.42 8.96 -11.08
C PHE A 134 -1.24 8.04 -12.30
N PRO A 135 -0.67 8.53 -13.41
CA PRO A 135 -0.58 7.76 -14.65
C PRO A 135 0.41 6.59 -14.61
N SER A 136 1.20 6.48 -13.54
CA SER A 136 2.24 5.45 -13.40
C SER A 136 2.16 4.80 -12.03
N VAL A 137 2.38 3.49 -11.99
CA VAL A 137 2.44 2.69 -10.76
C VAL A 137 3.71 1.86 -10.80
N ARG A 138 4.43 1.84 -9.67
CA ARG A 138 5.56 0.94 -9.44
C ARG A 138 5.23 0.04 -8.26
N TRP A 139 5.48 -1.25 -8.40
CA TRP A 139 5.12 -2.25 -7.41
C TRP A 139 6.34 -2.69 -6.62
N PHE A 140 6.15 -2.86 -5.32
CA PHE A 140 7.18 -3.30 -4.41
C PHE A 140 6.63 -4.35 -3.46
N ARG A 141 7.50 -5.20 -2.94
CA ARG A 141 7.16 -6.21 -1.94
C ARG A 141 8.06 -6.06 -0.73
N HIS A 142 7.51 -6.22 0.46
CA HIS A 142 8.33 -6.26 1.66
C HIS A 142 9.23 -7.50 1.63
N ARG A 143 10.53 -7.35 1.89
CA ARG A 143 11.53 -8.45 1.85
C ARG A 143 11.15 -9.68 2.67
N ASN A 144 10.44 -9.49 3.78
CA ASN A 144 10.00 -10.57 4.67
C ASN A 144 8.60 -11.11 4.36
N MET A 145 7.92 -10.59 3.32
CA MET A 145 6.51 -10.91 3.06
C MET A 145 6.30 -12.40 2.82
N ASP A 146 7.13 -13.01 1.96
CA ASP A 146 6.96 -14.40 1.53
C ASP A 146 7.18 -15.38 2.68
N GLU A 147 8.19 -15.10 3.52
CA GLU A 147 8.45 -15.86 4.74
C GLU A 147 7.26 -15.79 5.70
N VAL A 148 6.74 -14.58 5.95
CA VAL A 148 5.59 -14.39 6.84
C VAL A 148 4.35 -15.09 6.32
N LEU A 149 4.03 -14.95 5.03
CA LEU A 149 2.86 -15.60 4.45
C LEU A 149 2.95 -17.13 4.55
N ARG A 150 4.14 -17.72 4.35
CA ARG A 150 4.36 -19.16 4.55
C ARG A 150 4.20 -19.57 6.01
N SER A 151 4.76 -18.80 6.95
CA SER A 151 4.65 -19.09 8.39
C SER A 151 3.20 -19.09 8.90
N ARG A 152 2.34 -18.30 8.27
CA ARG A 152 0.90 -18.22 8.56
C ARG A 152 0.06 -19.26 7.83
N GLY A 153 0.66 -20.07 6.96
CA GLY A 153 -0.05 -21.01 6.10
C GLY A 153 -0.93 -20.31 5.05
N TRP A 154 -0.59 -19.08 4.67
CA TRP A 154 -1.33 -18.28 3.69
C TRP A 154 -0.71 -18.33 2.30
N ALA A 155 0.49 -18.89 2.15
CA ALA A 155 1.15 -19.04 0.86
C ALA A 155 1.47 -20.50 0.57
N HIS A 156 1.11 -20.94 -0.64
CA HIS A 156 1.38 -22.28 -1.16
C HIS A 156 1.99 -22.19 -2.56
N ASP A 157 2.86 -23.15 -2.87
CA ASP A 157 3.51 -23.28 -4.18
C ASP A 157 2.63 -23.99 -5.22
#